data_AF-U2SXX2-F1
#
_entry.id   AF-U2SXX2-F1
#
_cell.length_a   1.000
_cell.length_b   1.000
_cell.length_c   1.000
_cell.angle_alpha   90.00
_cell.angle_beta   90.00
_cell.angle_gamma   90.00
#
_symmetry.space_group_name_H-M   'P 1'
#
loop_
_entity.id
_entity.type
_entity.pdbx_description
1 polymer ?
#
loop_
_entity_poly.entity_id
_entity_poly.type
_entity_poly.pdbx_seq_one_letter_code
_entity_poly.pdbx_strand_id
1 'polypeptide(L)' 'MEIVLVPGFWLNANAWERVTPAVEAAGHHTHPLTLPGLEAVTSPRAGIGVAEHVAAITAAV' A
#
# COMPACT_ATOMS: atom_id res chain seq x y z
N MET A 1 8.93 12.35 -8.44
CA MET A 1 9.58 11.13 -7.91
C MET A 1 8.51 10.07 -7.75
N GLU A 2 8.87 8.80 -7.85
CA GLU A 2 7.98 7.69 -7.50
C GLU A 2 7.94 7.54 -5.97
N ILE A 3 6.73 7.54 -5.39
CA ILE A 3 6.52 7.43 -3.94
C ILE A 3 5.58 6.26 -3.66
N VAL A 4 6.11 5.23 -3.01
CA VAL A 4 5.32 4.07 -2.56
C VAL A 4 4.66 4.39 -1.21
N LEU A 5 3.34 4.28 -1.14
CA LEU A 5 2.58 4.55 0.09
C LEU A 5 2.11 3.22 0.70
N VAL A 6 2.84 2.77 1.72
CA VAL A 6 2.58 1.51 2.42
C VAL A 6 1.60 1.75 3.58
N PRO A 7 0.42 1.10 3.60
CA PRO A 7 -0.59 1.35 4.61
C PRO A 7 -0.19 0.81 5.99
N GLY A 8 -0.75 1.42 7.04
CA GLY A 8 -0.63 0.94 8.42
C GLY A 8 -1.47 -0.31 8.70
N PHE A 9 -1.46 -0.75 9.95
CA PHE A 9 -2.10 -2.00 10.36
C PHE A 9 -3.60 -2.03 9.99
N TRP A 10 -4.03 -3.12 9.34
CA TRP A 10 -5.41 -3.37 8.90
C TRP A 10 -5.99 -2.40 7.86
N LEU A 11 -5.16 -1.56 7.24
CA LEU A 11 -5.56 -0.63 6.20
C LEU A 11 -5.15 -1.12 4.81
N ASN A 12 -5.71 -0.52 3.77
CA ASN A 12 -5.31 -0.76 2.38
C ASN A 12 -5.02 0.58 1.67
N ALA A 13 -4.87 0.56 0.34
CA ALA A 13 -4.54 1.74 -0.45
C ALA A 13 -5.48 2.93 -0.19
N ASN A 14 -6.75 2.70 0.17
CA ASN A 14 -7.75 3.75 0.41
C ASN A 14 -7.39 4.70 1.56
N ALA A 15 -6.53 4.27 2.49
CA ALA A 15 -6.10 5.09 3.61
C ALA A 15 -5.38 6.38 3.14
N TRP A 16 -4.88 6.37 1.91
CA TRP A 16 -4.11 7.46 1.32
C TRP A 16 -4.93 8.43 0.47
N GLU A 17 -6.23 8.21 0.27
CA GLU A 17 -7.06 9.04 -0.63
C GLU A 17 -6.99 10.54 -0.35
N ARG A 18 -6.80 10.95 0.92
CA ARG A 18 -6.67 12.36 1.30
C ARG A 18 -5.26 12.93 1.17
N VAL A 19 -4.24 12.07 1.09
CA VAL A 19 -2.82 12.46 1.03
C VAL A 19 -2.32 12.45 -0.41
N THR A 20 -2.75 11.47 -1.21
CA THR A 20 -2.35 11.31 -2.61
C THR A 20 -2.47 12.60 -3.43
N PRO A 21 -3.60 13.34 -3.42
CA PRO A 21 -3.72 14.57 -4.21
C PRO A 21 -2.70 15.64 -3.84
N ALA A 22 -2.35 15.76 -2.55
CA ALA A 22 -1.38 16.75 -2.09
C ALA A 22 0.05 16.40 -2.52
N VAL A 23 0.40 15.10 -2.48
CA VAL A 23 1.71 14.61 -2.93
C VAL A 23 1.85 14.73 -4.44
N GLU A 24 0.80 14.43 -5.20
CA GLU A 24 0.78 14.59 -6.66
C GLU A 24 0.83 16.05 -7.09
N ALA A 25 0.10 16.94 -6.40
CA ALA A 25 0.18 18.38 -6.63
C ALA A 25 1.59 18.96 -6.37
N ALA A 26 2.40 18.31 -5.54
CA ALA A 26 3.81 18.66 -5.34
C ALA A 26 4.74 18.17 -6.48
N GLY A 27 4.20 17.55 -7.54
CA GLY A 27 4.96 17.06 -8.69
C GLY A 27 5.56 15.67 -8.48
N HIS A 28 4.91 14.82 -7.70
CA HIS A 28 5.33 13.43 -7.48
C HIS A 28 4.29 12.44 -8.02
N HIS A 29 4.70 11.19 -8.24
CA HIS A 29 3.82 10.10 -8.65
C HIS A 29 3.66 9.15 -7.47
N THR A 30 2.43 8.85 -7.08
CA THR A 30 2.17 7.99 -5.92
C THR A 30 1.72 6.59 -6.33
N HIS A 31 2.19 5.60 -5.57
CA HIS A 31 1.81 4.19 -5.67
C HIS A 31 1.23 3.74 -4.33
N PRO A 32 -0.04 4.04 -4.04
CA PRO A 32 -0.70 3.53 -2.85
C PRO A 32 -0.94 2.02 -2.98
N LEU A 33 -0.46 1.26 -2.00
CA LEU A 33 -0.49 -0.19 -2.06
C LEU A 33 -1.59 -0.77 -1.19
N THR A 34 -2.19 -1.85 -1.70
CA THR A 34 -2.93 -2.82 -0.90
C THR A 34 -2.05 -4.05 -0.79
N LEU A 35 -1.58 -4.37 0.42
CA LEU A 35 -0.71 -5.52 0.65
C LEU A 35 -1.52 -6.82 0.72
N PRO A 36 -0.90 -7.97 0.42
CA PRO A 36 -1.55 -9.28 0.53
C PRO A 36 -2.28 -9.48 1.86
N GLY A 37 -3.55 -9.88 1.80
CA GLY A 37 -4.39 -10.11 2.97
C GLY A 37 -5.04 -8.84 3.54
N LEU A 38 -4.83 -7.67 2.93
CA LEU A 38 -5.45 -6.41 3.34
C LEU A 38 -6.51 -5.91 2.34
N GLU A 39 -6.86 -6.69 1.34
CA GLU A 39 -7.83 -6.31 0.29
C GLU A 39 -9.24 -6.09 0.88
N ALA A 40 -9.65 -6.96 1.80
CA ALA A 40 -10.93 -6.89 2.49
C ALA A 40 -10.82 -7.41 3.93
N VAL A 41 -11.83 -7.10 4.76
CA VAL A 41 -11.92 -7.63 6.13
C VAL A 41 -11.88 -9.17 6.13
N THR A 42 -12.54 -9.80 5.16
CA THR A 42 -12.63 -11.25 4.98
C THR A 42 -11.46 -11.88 4.22
N SER A 43 -10.46 -11.11 3.78
CA SER A 43 -9.29 -11.66 3.09
C SER A 43 -8.59 -12.73 3.95
N PRO A 44 -8.24 -13.89 3.38
CA PRO A 44 -7.37 -14.85 4.04
C PRO A 44 -6.01 -14.24 4.36
N ARG A 45 -5.49 -14.51 5.56
CA ARG A 45 -4.18 -14.01 6.04
C ARG A 45 -3.24 -15.11 6.50
N ALA A 46 -3.71 -16.36 6.49
CA ALA A 46 -2.89 -17.50 6.87
C ALA A 46 -1.72 -17.62 5.89
N GLY A 47 -0.49 -17.72 6.44
CA GLY A 47 0.73 -17.79 5.64
C GLY A 47 1.24 -16.46 5.11
N ILE A 48 0.63 -15.32 5.46
CA ILE A 48 1.12 -13.99 5.08
C ILE A 48 1.85 -13.38 6.28
N GLY A 49 3.16 -13.18 6.12
CA GLY A 49 4.01 -12.51 7.09
C GLY A 49 4.72 -11.29 6.50
N VAL A 50 5.73 -10.82 7.24
CA VAL A 50 6.51 -9.64 6.85
C VAL A 50 7.25 -9.88 5.52
N ALA A 51 7.73 -11.10 5.28
CA ALA A 51 8.46 -11.43 4.05
C ALA A 51 7.58 -11.27 2.80
N GLU A 52 6.34 -11.74 2.86
CA GLU A 52 5.37 -11.62 1.76
C GLU A 52 4.99 -10.15 1.52
N HIS A 53 4.84 -9.36 2.58
CA HIS A 53 4.58 -7.92 2.47
C HIS A 53 5.78 -7.16 1.90
N VAL A 54 7.01 -7.47 2.32
CA VAL A 54 8.23 -6.88 1.73
C VAL A 54 8.34 -7.23 0.26
N ALA A 55 8.10 -8.49 -0.12
CA ALA A 55 8.12 -8.92 -1.51
C ALA A 55 7.11 -8.13 -2.37
N ALA A 56 5.89 -7.96 -1.86
CA ALA A 56 4.85 -7.17 -2.53
C ALA A 56 5.26 -5.69 -2.71
N ILE A 57 5.91 -5.08 -1.71
CA ILE A 57 6.40 -3.70 -1.80
C ILE A 57 7.52 -3.59 -2.84
N THR A 58 8.49 -4.52 -2.83
CA THR A 58 9.61 -4.50 -3.78
C THR A 58 9.18 -4.78 -5.22
N ALA A 59 8.05 -5.45 -5.44
CA ALA A 59 7.50 -5.70 -6.77
C ALA A 59 6.73 -4.50 -7.35
N ALA A 60 6.46 -3.48 -6.54
CA ALA A 60 5.74 -2.27 -6.98
C ALA A 60 6.66 -1.19 -7.56
N VAL A 61 7.98 -1.43 -7.60
CA VAL A 61 9.02 -0.49 -8.08
C VAL A 61 9.85 -1.07 -9.21
#